data_AF-A0A9E2MPW6-F1
#
_entry.id   AF-A0A9E2MPW6-F1
#
_cell.length_a   1.000
_cell.length_b   1.000
_cell.length_c   1.000
_cell.angle_alpha   90.00
_cell.angle_beta   90.00
_cell.angle_gamma   90.00
#
_symmetry.space_group_name_H-M   'P 1'
#
loop_
_entity.id
_entity.type
_entity.pdbx_description
1 polymer ?
#
loop_
_entity_poly.entity_id
_entity_poly.type
_entity_poly.pdbx_seq_one_letter_code
_entity_poly.pdbx_strand_id
1 'polypeptide(L)' 'SVIGKIGQDFARLRIGVGMESEGGDVSQYVLSSFSRGEKAFLKESLTRAQEAVEMWLLTEDVKRVMNRYNGQNA' A
#
# COMPACT_ATOMS: atom_id res chain seq x y z
N SER A 1 -11.65 1.00 -15.44
CA SER A 1 -10.54 0.33 -14.73
C SER A 1 -9.23 0.67 -15.43
N VAL A 2 -8.16 0.97 -14.67
CA VAL A 2 -6.82 1.27 -15.21
C VAL A 2 -6.30 0.12 -16.07
N ILE A 3 -6.45 -1.12 -15.58
CA ILE A 3 -5.98 -2.33 -16.28
C ILE A 3 -6.60 -2.46 -17.67
N GLY A 4 -7.90 -2.18 -17.81
CA GLY A 4 -8.59 -2.25 -19.10
C GLY A 4 -8.14 -1.20 -20.12
N LYS A 5 -7.31 -0.24 -19.72
CA LYS A 5 -6.77 0.81 -20.60
C LYS A 5 -5.30 0.62 -20.93
N ILE A 6 -4.49 0.11 -20.00
CA ILE A 6 -3.02 0.06 -20.14
C ILE A 6 -2.41 -1.34 -19.90
N GLY A 7 -3.21 -2.37 -19.62
CA GLY A 7 -2.71 -3.69 -19.27
C GLY A 7 -2.33 -3.81 -17.79
N GLN A 8 -1.56 -4.83 -17.42
CA GLN A 8 -1.16 -5.11 -16.03
C GLN A 8 0.31 -4.82 -15.72
N ASP A 9 1.10 -4.45 -16.73
CA ASP A 9 2.55 -4.29 -16.62
C ASP A 9 2.91 -2.91 -16.07
N PHE A 10 2.59 -2.69 -14.81
CA PHE A 10 2.97 -1.49 -14.07
C PHE A 10 3.20 -1.80 -12.59
N ALA A 11 4.14 -1.09 -11.98
CA ALA A 11 4.44 -1.22 -10.56
C ALA A 11 3.26 -0.75 -9.71
N ARG A 12 3.02 -1.43 -8.59
CA ARG A 12 1.95 -1.12 -7.63
C ARG A 12 2.53 -1.00 -6.23
N LEU A 13 2.30 0.13 -5.59
CA LEU A 13 2.56 0.30 -4.15
C LEU A 13 1.30 -0.11 -3.39
N ARG A 14 1.37 -1.21 -2.64
CA ARG A 14 0.23 -1.75 -1.88
C ARG A 14 0.31 -1.24 -0.44
N ILE A 15 -0.71 -0.51 -0.02
CA ILE A 15 -0.86 -0.06 1.37
C ILE A 15 -1.95 -0.92 2.01
N GLY A 16 -1.60 -1.61 3.09
CA GLY A 16 -2.57 -2.40 3.85
C GLY A 16 -3.52 -1.46 4.60
N VAL A 17 -4.82 -1.62 4.37
CA VAL A 17 -5.87 -0.87 5.08
C VAL A 17 -6.57 -1.71 6.15
N GLY A 18 -6.15 -2.96 6.33
CA GLY A 18 -6.83 -3.98 7.14
C GLY A 18 -7.74 -4.86 6.30
N MET A 19 -8.45 -5.78 6.97
CA MET A 19 -9.41 -6.68 6.36
C MET A 19 -10.70 -6.62 7.17
N GLU A 20 -11.83 -6.55 6.48
CA GLU A 20 -13.14 -6.70 7.12
C GLU A 20 -13.30 -8.11 7.70
N SER A 21 -14.12 -8.23 8.73
CA SER A 21 -14.52 -9.51 9.32
C SER A 21 -15.22 -10.42 8.29
N GLU A 22 -15.07 -11.74 8.45
CA GLU A 22 -15.70 -12.70 7.54
C GLU A 22 -17.23 -12.50 7.46
N GLY A 23 -17.75 -12.28 6.26
CA GLY A 23 -19.17 -12.03 6.00
C GLY A 23 -19.61 -10.56 6.03
N GLY A 24 -18.69 -9.61 6.28
CA GLY A 24 -18.97 -8.17 6.22
C GLY A 24 -19.01 -7.59 4.80
N ASP A 25 -19.61 -6.39 4.67
CA ASP A 25 -19.63 -5.65 3.40
C ASP A 25 -18.31 -4.91 3.17
N VAL A 26 -17.45 -5.50 2.35
CA VAL A 26 -16.15 -4.93 1.95
C VAL A 26 -16.30 -3.54 1.35
N SER A 27 -17.40 -3.24 0.64
CA SER A 27 -17.62 -1.91 0.05
C SER A 27 -17.82 -0.85 1.12
N GLN A 28 -18.59 -1.16 2.17
CA GLN A 28 -18.76 -0.25 3.30
C GLN A 28 -17.45 -0.08 4.09
N TYR A 29 -16.71 -1.17 4.29
CA TYR A 29 -15.42 -1.13 4.97
C TYR A 29 -14.45 -0.13 4.31
N VAL A 30 -14.24 -0.24 2.99
CA VAL A 30 -13.29 0.63 2.27
C VAL A 30 -13.76 2.08 2.12
N LEU A 31 -15.06 2.35 2.29
CA LEU A 31 -15.63 3.69 2.27
C LEU A 31 -15.70 4.33 3.67
N SER A 32 -15.47 3.55 4.73
CA SER A 32 -15.50 4.04 6.10
C SER A 32 -14.25 4.84 6.47
N SER A 33 -14.37 5.67 7.51
CA SER A 33 -13.22 6.41 8.04
C SER A 33 -12.39 5.54 8.97
N PHE A 34 -11.07 5.67 8.90
CA PHE A 34 -10.15 5.03 9.85
C PHE A 34 -10.43 5.47 11.30
N SER A 35 -10.42 4.51 12.20
CA SER A 35 -10.43 4.72 13.65
C SER A 35 -9.14 5.40 14.13
N ARG A 36 -9.14 5.88 15.39
CA ARG A 36 -7.95 6.52 15.98
C ARG A 36 -6.75 5.57 16.08
N GLY A 37 -7.00 4.28 16.32
CA GLY A 37 -5.95 3.25 16.36
C GLY A 37 -5.34 3.01 14.99
N GLU A 38 -6.18 2.86 13.97
CA GLU A 38 -5.74 2.65 12.58
C GLU A 38 -4.98 3.85 12.03
N LYS A 39 -5.35 5.08 12.40
CA LYS A 39 -4.64 6.30 11.96
C LYS A 39 -3.16 6.31 12.37
N ALA A 40 -2.80 5.73 13.51
CA ALA A 40 -1.40 5.65 13.94
C ALA A 40 -0.61 4.71 13.01
N PHE A 41 -1.15 3.50 12.76
CA PHE A 41 -0.57 2.53 11.84
C PHE A 41 -0.53 3.04 10.39
N LEU A 42 -1.57 3.76 9.96
CA LEU A 42 -1.65 4.38 8.65
C LEU A 42 -0.54 5.43 8.47
N LYS A 43 -0.26 6.24 9.50
CA LYS A 43 0.81 7.24 9.43
C LYS A 43 2.17 6.58 9.19
N GLU A 44 2.49 5.52 9.93
CA GLU A 44 3.73 4.77 9.75
C GLU A 44 3.83 4.14 8.36
N SER A 45 2.73 3.50 7.91
CA SER A 45 2.62 2.90 6.58
C SER A 45 2.81 3.93 5.46
N LEU A 46 2.26 5.14 5.62
CA LEU A 46 2.39 6.23 4.66
C LEU A 46 3.82 6.80 4.63
N THR A 47 4.47 6.97 5.77
CA THR A 47 5.88 7.39 5.82
C THR A 47 6.76 6.38 5.08
N ARG A 48 6.59 5.09 5.36
CA ARG A 48 7.35 4.03 4.67
C ARG A 48 7.06 3.97 3.17
N ALA A 49 5.81 4.19 2.78
CA ALA A 49 5.40 4.28 1.38
C ALA A 49 6.05 5.48 0.67
N GLN A 50 6.13 6.64 1.32
CA GLN A 50 6.82 7.82 0.81
C GLN A 50 8.30 7.52 0.57
N GLU A 51 9.00 6.96 1.57
CA GLU A 51 10.42 6.62 1.46
C GLU A 51 10.70 5.61 0.33
N ALA A 52 9.77 4.69 0.08
CA ALA A 52 9.85 3.74 -1.02
C ALA A 52 9.74 4.42 -2.39
N VAL A 53 8.80 5.37 -2.54
CA VAL A 53 8.63 6.15 -3.76
C VAL A 53 9.84 7.05 -4.00
N GLU A 54 10.32 7.74 -2.99
CA GLU A 54 11.52 8.59 -3.08
C GLU A 54 12.74 7.78 -3.52
N MET A 55 12.99 6.63 -2.88
CA MET A 55 14.09 5.76 -3.28
C MET A 55 13.94 5.26 -4.72
N TRP A 56 12.73 4.92 -5.15
CA TRP A 56 12.49 4.47 -6.52
C TRP A 56 12.78 5.56 -7.54
N LEU A 57 12.32 6.79 -7.29
CA LEU A 57 12.57 7.94 -8.16
C LEU A 57 14.06 8.30 -8.25
N LEU A 58 14.83 8.11 -7.17
CA LEU A 58 16.26 8.42 -7.14
C LEU A 58 17.14 7.36 -7.77
N THR A 59 16.71 6.09 -7.75
CA THR A 59 17.55 4.95 -8.15
C THR A 59 17.13 4.29 -9.45
N GLU A 60 15.89 4.51 -9.89
CA GLU A 60 15.25 3.81 -11.01
C GLU A 60 15.28 2.27 -10.89
N ASP A 61 15.56 1.73 -9.69
CA ASP A 61 15.69 0.30 -9.42
C ASP A 61 14.55 -0.20 -8.53
N VAL A 62 13.47 -0.67 -9.17
CA VAL A 62 12.30 -1.20 -8.46
C VAL A 62 12.61 -2.46 -7.64
N LYS A 63 13.56 -3.31 -8.08
CA LYS A 63 13.89 -4.55 -7.37
C LYS A 63 14.56 -4.25 -6.05
N ARG A 64 15.48 -3.29 -6.05
CA ARG A 64 16.16 -2.83 -4.83
C ARG A 64 15.18 -2.21 -3.83
N VAL A 65 14.26 -1.39 -4.32
CA VAL A 65 13.20 -0.78 -3.50
C VAL A 65 12.31 -1.88 -2.90
N MET A 66 11.81 -2.80 -3.71
CA MET A 66 10.98 -3.92 -3.24
C MET A 66 11.67 -4.73 -2.15
N ASN A 67 12.94 -5.10 -2.34
CA ASN A 67 13.68 -5.87 -1.34
C ASN A 67 13.81 -5.13 0.01
N ARG A 68 14.00 -3.80 -0.03
CA ARG A 68 14.12 -2.98 1.18
C ARG A 68 12.79 -2.81 1.90
N TYR A 69 11.70 -2.55 1.17
CA TYR A 69 10.43 -2.15 1.78
C TYR A 69 9.40 -3.27 1.93
N ASN A 70 9.54 -4.39 1.21
CA ASN A 70 8.62 -5.54 1.36
C ASN A 70 9.15 -6.61 2.35
N GLY A 71 10.45 -6.58 2.67
CA GLY A 71 11.15 -7.65 3.40
C GLY A 71 11.15 -7.56 4.93
N GLN A 72 10.57 -6.52 5.54
CA GLN A 72 10.40 -6.54 7.00
C GLN A 72 9.10 -7.25 7.35
N ASN A 73 9.20 -8.57 7.48
CA ASN A 73 8.30 -9.37 8.30
C ASN A 73 9.17 -10.13 9.30
N ALA A 74 9.22 -9.62 10.53
CA ALA A 74 9.07 -10.39 11.76
C ALA A 74 8.39 -9.46 12.76
#